data_AF-A0A662IW12-F1
#
_entry.id   AF-A0A662IW12-F1
#
_cell.length_a   1.000
_cell.length_b   1.000
_cell.length_c   1.000
_cell.angle_alpha   90.00
_cell.angle_beta   90.00
_cell.angle_gamma   90.00
#
_symmetry.space_group_name_H-M   'P 1'
#
loop_
_entity.id
_entity.type
_entity.pdbx_description
1 polymer ?
#
loop_
_entity_poly.entity_id
_entity_poly.type
_entity_poly.pdbx_seq_one_letter_code
_entity_poly.pdbx_strand_id
1 'polypeptide(L)'
;MTLFKELSELCLAKAVSNIIAILILIAIVLSAAVVFHYFVANYTQGPSKPKGMGVLPIDAYAITCGGGLVIYARNVEDYTMHVDTYYLLSGGGCLIMSRSVNQSVDPGGVVKVIIPQLFIRRLLATGHLTAS
;
A
#
# COMPACT_ATOMS: atom_id res chain seq x y z
N MET A 1 -73.37 -22.43 2.65
CA MET A 1 -72.30 -22.66 1.64
C MET A 1 -71.45 -21.41 1.39
N THR A 2 -72.00 -20.21 1.54
CA THR A 2 -71.29 -18.91 1.43
C THR A 2 -70.33 -18.60 2.59
N LEU A 3 -70.69 -18.97 3.82
CA LEU A 3 -69.91 -18.66 5.03
C LEU A 3 -68.56 -19.39 5.11
N PHE A 4 -68.46 -20.60 4.54
CA PHE A 4 -67.21 -21.37 4.46
C PHE A 4 -66.24 -20.79 3.42
N LYS A 5 -66.77 -20.14 2.38
CA LYS A 5 -65.99 -19.50 1.31
C LYS A 5 -65.32 -18.23 1.83
N GLU A 6 -66.06 -17.38 2.53
CA GLU A 6 -65.55 -16.18 3.22
C GLU A 6 -64.45 -16.52 4.25
N LEU A 7 -64.64 -17.57 5.05
CA LEU A 7 -63.64 -18.04 6.02
C LEU A 7 -62.36 -18.57 5.35
N SER A 8 -62.51 -19.26 4.20
CA SER A 8 -61.37 -19.75 3.44
C SER A 8 -60.55 -18.62 2.81
N GLU A 9 -61.20 -17.57 2.28
CA GLU A 9 -60.51 -16.43 1.69
C GLU A 9 -59.80 -15.56 2.73
N LEU A 10 -60.37 -15.39 3.93
CA LEU A 10 -59.70 -14.71 5.04
C LEU A 10 -58.43 -15.45 5.50
N CYS A 11 -58.47 -16.78 5.56
CA CYS A 11 -57.33 -17.59 5.97
C CYS A 11 -56.22 -17.55 4.89
N LEU A 12 -56.62 -17.58 3.62
CA LEU A 12 -55.72 -17.49 2.47
C LEU A 12 -55.06 -16.11 2.38
N ALA A 13 -55.81 -15.03 2.59
CA ALA A 13 -55.26 -13.67 2.65
C ALA A 13 -54.23 -13.49 3.78
N LYS A 14 -54.47 -14.10 4.94
CA LYS A 14 -53.55 -14.06 6.10
C LYS A 14 -52.27 -14.87 5.84
N ALA A 15 -52.39 -16.02 5.17
CA ALA A 15 -51.24 -16.84 4.78
C ALA A 15 -50.39 -16.14 3.70
N VAL A 16 -51.03 -15.55 2.69
CA VAL A 16 -50.35 -14.81 1.61
C VAL A 16 -49.64 -13.57 2.16
N SER A 17 -50.26 -12.84 3.08
CA SER A 17 -49.64 -11.69 3.77
C SER A 17 -48.37 -12.09 4.54
N ASN A 18 -48.39 -13.22 5.23
CA ASN A 18 -47.23 -13.71 5.98
C ASN A 18 -46.07 -14.13 5.04
N ILE A 19 -46.39 -14.77 3.92
CA ILE A 19 -45.39 -15.15 2.91
C ILE A 19 -44.74 -13.92 2.29
N ILE A 20 -45.54 -12.91 1.93
CA ILE A 20 -45.02 -11.65 1.36
C ILE A 20 -44.14 -10.92 2.37
N ALA A 21 -44.52 -10.86 3.65
CA ALA A 21 -43.73 -10.24 4.70
C ALA A 21 -42.35 -10.93 4.86
N ILE A 22 -42.31 -12.26 4.82
CA ILE A 22 -41.05 -13.02 4.87
C ILE A 22 -40.18 -12.74 3.64
N LEU A 23 -40.79 -12.66 2.45
CA LEU A 23 -40.06 -12.40 1.21
C LEU A 23 -39.41 -11.01 1.21
N ILE A 24 -40.14 -10.00 1.72
CA ILE A 24 -39.63 -8.63 1.90
C ILE A 24 -38.51 -8.62 2.94
N LEU A 25 -38.67 -9.34 4.05
CA LEU A 25 -37.64 -9.44 5.08
C LEU A 25 -36.34 -10.02 4.52
N ILE A 26 -36.42 -11.10 3.73
CA ILE A 26 -35.26 -11.73 3.08
C ILE A 26 -34.57 -10.73 2.14
N ALA A 27 -35.32 -9.98 1.35
CA ALA A 27 -34.76 -8.98 0.43
C ALA A 27 -34.00 -7.87 1.19
N ILE A 28 -34.54 -7.40 2.32
CA ILE A 28 -33.88 -6.39 3.16
C ILE A 28 -32.59 -6.96 3.77
N VAL A 29 -32.63 -8.18 4.30
CA VAL A 29 -31.44 -8.82 4.89
C VAL A 29 -30.34 -9.03 3.85
N LEU A 30 -30.68 -9.47 2.65
CA LEU A 30 -29.72 -9.66 1.56
C LEU A 30 -29.08 -8.34 1.13
N SER A 31 -29.87 -7.27 0.97
CA SER A 31 -29.34 -5.96 0.60
C SER A 31 -28.41 -5.39 1.67
N ALA A 32 -28.78 -5.51 2.95
CA ALA A 32 -27.92 -5.12 4.07
C ALA A 32 -26.61 -5.93 4.10
N ALA A 33 -26.68 -7.24 3.86
CA ALA A 33 -25.50 -8.11 3.84
C ALA A 33 -24.50 -7.72 2.73
N VAL A 34 -24.99 -7.38 1.54
CA VAL A 34 -24.13 -6.92 0.43
C VAL A 34 -23.42 -5.62 0.80
N VAL A 35 -24.16 -4.62 1.30
CA VAL A 35 -23.57 -3.35 1.72
C VAL A 35 -22.52 -3.55 2.82
N PHE A 36 -22.83 -4.40 3.81
CA PHE A 36 -21.90 -4.71 4.90
C PHE A 36 -20.65 -5.43 4.40
N HIS A 37 -20.78 -6.36 3.46
CA HIS A 37 -19.62 -7.02 2.83
C HIS A 37 -18.72 -6.00 2.14
N TYR A 38 -19.28 -5.08 1.33
CA TYR A 38 -18.46 -4.04 0.68
C TYR A 38 -17.77 -3.17 1.71
N PHE A 39 -18.46 -2.78 2.78
CA PHE A 39 -17.87 -1.98 3.85
C PHE A 39 -16.69 -2.71 4.54
N VAL A 40 -16.89 -3.97 4.94
CA VAL A 40 -15.85 -4.78 5.60
C VAL A 40 -14.69 -5.10 4.65
N ALA A 41 -14.95 -5.38 3.38
CA ALA A 41 -13.90 -5.65 2.41
C ALA A 41 -13.02 -4.41 2.20
N ASN A 42 -13.61 -3.21 2.09
CA ASN A 42 -12.84 -1.97 1.97
C ASN A 42 -12.14 -1.57 3.27
N TYR A 43 -12.67 -1.96 4.43
CA TYR A 43 -12.06 -1.66 5.73
C TYR A 43 -10.89 -2.61 6.07
N THR A 44 -11.01 -3.90 5.72
CA THR A 44 -9.99 -4.93 5.99
C THR A 44 -8.88 -4.97 4.94
N GLN A 45 -9.16 -4.50 3.73
CA GLN A 45 -8.12 -4.00 2.83
C GLN A 45 -7.58 -2.71 3.47
N GLY A 46 -6.71 -2.86 4.48
CA GLY A 46 -5.97 -1.74 5.07
C GLY A 46 -5.41 -0.86 3.97
N PRO A 47 -5.20 0.46 4.22
CA PRO A 47 -4.93 1.44 3.19
C PRO A 47 -3.96 0.85 2.20
N SER A 48 -4.41 0.64 0.95
CA SER A 48 -3.55 0.15 -0.12
C SER A 48 -2.35 1.07 -0.04
N LYS A 49 -1.16 0.54 0.32
CA LYS A 49 0.05 1.37 0.41
C LYS A 49 0.02 2.25 -0.84
N PRO A 50 -0.04 3.58 -0.72
CA PRO A 50 -0.27 4.42 -1.88
C PRO A 50 0.73 3.99 -2.93
N LYS A 51 0.24 3.48 -4.07
CA LYS A 51 1.09 3.03 -5.18
C LYS A 51 2.01 4.22 -5.50
N GLY A 52 3.30 4.10 -5.19
CA GLY A 52 4.25 5.20 -5.33
C GLY A 52 4.96 5.67 -4.05
N MET A 53 4.64 5.16 -2.85
CA MET A 53 5.41 5.48 -1.64
C MET A 53 6.20 4.24 -1.17
N GLY A 54 7.38 4.06 -1.75
CA GLY A 54 8.30 2.97 -1.44
C GLY A 54 9.74 3.47 -1.34
N VAL A 55 10.56 2.79 -0.55
CA VAL A 55 12.01 3.01 -0.52
C VAL A 55 12.62 2.10 -1.58
N LEU A 56 13.44 2.66 -2.47
CA LEU A 56 14.15 1.87 -3.49
C LEU A 56 15.22 1.00 -2.78
N PRO A 57 15.09 -0.34 -2.76
CA PRO A 57 16.03 -1.18 -2.03
C PRO A 57 17.43 -1.14 -2.65
N ILE A 58 18.44 -1.22 -1.79
CA ILE A 58 19.84 -1.31 -2.18
C ILE A 58 20.14 -2.76 -2.57
N ASP A 59 20.66 -2.93 -3.78
CA ASP A 59 21.02 -4.23 -4.35
C ASP A 59 22.50 -4.54 -4.10
N ALA A 60 23.37 -3.55 -4.33
CA ALA A 60 24.81 -3.71 -4.14
C ALA A 60 25.51 -2.38 -3.83
N TYR A 61 26.74 -2.45 -3.33
CA TYR A 61 27.65 -1.31 -3.24
C TYR A 61 29.05 -1.68 -3.72
N ALA A 62 29.77 -0.71 -4.24
CA ALA A 62 31.15 -0.86 -4.70
C ALA A 62 31.99 0.34 -4.27
N ILE A 63 33.25 0.08 -3.90
CA ILE A 63 34.22 1.13 -3.59
C ILE A 63 35.08 1.35 -4.84
N THR A 64 35.10 2.59 -5.34
CA THR A 64 35.96 2.97 -6.46
C THR A 64 37.43 2.96 -6.05
N CYS A 65 38.35 2.80 -7.01
CA CYS A 65 39.80 2.81 -6.73
C CYS A 65 40.28 4.11 -6.03
N GLY A 66 39.53 5.21 -6.17
CA GLY A 66 39.77 6.46 -5.46
C GLY A 66 39.13 6.55 -4.07
N GLY A 67 38.49 5.50 -3.56
CA GLY A 67 37.83 5.51 -2.24
C GLY A 67 36.46 6.20 -2.21
N GLY A 68 35.84 6.47 -3.36
CA GLY A 68 34.43 6.85 -3.47
C GLY A 68 33.50 5.64 -3.37
N LEU A 69 32.26 5.83 -2.94
CA LEU A 69 31.25 4.78 -2.79
C LEU A 69 30.23 4.87 -3.92
N VAL A 70 29.94 3.75 -4.56
CA VAL A 70 28.88 3.61 -5.57
C VAL A 70 27.83 2.67 -4.99
N ILE A 71 26.59 3.13 -4.92
CA ILE A 71 25.45 2.34 -4.44
C ILE A 71 24.55 2.06 -5.64
N TYR A 72 24.19 0.78 -5.80
CA TYR A 72 23.25 0.30 -6.80
C TYR A 72 21.93 0.01 -6.11
N ALA A 73 20.86 0.67 -6.56
CA ALA A 73 19.51 0.44 -6.08
C ALA A 73 18.63 -0.01 -7.23
N ARG A 74 17.76 -1.00 -6.99
CA ARG A 74 16.93 -1.61 -8.04
C ARG A 74 15.46 -1.44 -7.70
N ASN A 75 14.66 -1.06 -8.69
CA ASN A 75 13.22 -1.12 -8.57
C ASN A 75 12.75 -2.57 -8.67
N VAL A 76 12.32 -3.14 -7.54
CA VAL A 76 11.77 -4.51 -7.46
C VAL A 76 10.27 -4.54 -7.69
N GLU A 77 9.63 -3.38 -7.73
CA GLU A 77 8.18 -3.25 -7.87
C GLU A 77 7.76 -3.36 -9.33
N ASP A 78 6.48 -3.63 -9.54
CA ASP A 78 5.85 -3.77 -10.86
C ASP A 78 5.39 -2.42 -11.46
N TYR A 79 5.69 -1.30 -10.79
CA TYR A 79 5.36 0.05 -11.22
C TYR A 79 6.61 0.96 -11.29
N THR A 80 6.58 1.98 -12.14
CA THR A 80 7.65 2.98 -12.25
C THR A 80 7.72 3.81 -10.96
N MET A 81 8.89 3.86 -10.33
CA MET A 81 9.14 4.68 -9.14
C MET A 81 9.72 6.04 -9.54
N HIS A 82 9.19 7.11 -8.97
CA HIS A 82 9.80 8.43 -9.05
C HIS A 82 10.67 8.67 -7.82
N VAL A 83 11.95 8.90 -8.05
CA VAL A 83 12.88 9.32 -7.02
C VAL A 83 13.04 10.82 -7.16
N ASP A 84 12.87 11.55 -6.07
CA ASP A 84 13.06 13.01 -6.01
C ASP A 84 14.37 13.41 -5.34
N THR A 85 14.79 12.63 -4.33
CA THR A 85 15.94 12.95 -3.48
C THR A 85 16.56 11.68 -2.89
N TYR A 86 17.88 11.60 -2.95
CA TYR A 86 18.68 10.65 -2.20
C TYR A 86 19.10 11.25 -0.87
N TYR A 87 18.99 10.47 0.20
CA TYR A 87 19.44 10.82 1.53
C TYR A 87 20.51 9.83 2.00
N LEU A 88 21.58 10.35 2.59
CA LEU A 88 22.56 9.58 3.33
C LEU A 88 22.39 9.90 4.81
N LEU A 89 22.12 8.88 5.61
CA LEU A 89 21.90 8.99 7.05
C LEU A 89 23.08 8.35 7.79
N SER A 90 23.45 8.93 8.93
CA SER A 90 24.35 8.30 9.89
C SER A 90 23.64 7.15 10.62
N GLY A 91 24.39 6.25 11.27
CA GLY A 91 23.82 5.17 12.07
C GLY A 91 22.88 5.63 13.19
N GLY A 92 23.00 6.88 13.64
CA GLY A 92 22.08 7.52 14.60
C GLY A 92 20.88 8.24 13.97
N GLY A 93 20.65 8.11 12.67
CA GLY A 93 19.54 8.77 11.96
C GLY A 93 19.76 10.23 11.58
N CYS A 94 20.96 10.79 11.84
CA CYS A 94 21.31 12.15 11.43
C CYS A 94 21.50 12.25 9.91
N LEU A 95 20.91 13.27 9.28
CA LEU A 95 21.11 13.54 7.84
C LEU A 95 22.52 14.03 7.57
N ILE A 96 23.29 13.23 6.85
CA ILE A 96 24.65 13.52 6.44
C ILE A 96 24.68 14.27 5.10
N MET A 97 23.88 13.81 4.14
CA MET A 97 23.87 14.34 2.79
C MET A 97 22.48 14.18 2.19
N SER A 98 22.02 15.20 1.46
CA SER A 98 20.88 15.10 0.57
C SER A 98 21.28 15.50 -0.84
N ARG A 99 20.71 14.84 -1.84
CA ARG A 99 20.87 15.19 -3.24
C ARG A 99 19.54 15.04 -3.95
N SER A 100 18.97 16.15 -4.41
CA SER A 100 17.80 16.09 -5.27
C SER A 100 18.19 15.50 -6.63
N VAL A 101 17.43 14.49 -7.04
CA VAL A 101 17.58 13.79 -8.31
C VAL A 101 16.17 13.52 -8.75
N ASN A 102 15.65 14.26 -9.72
CA ASN A 102 14.34 14.03 -10.29
C ASN A 102 14.49 12.96 -11.40
N GLN A 103 14.30 11.70 -11.03
CA GLN A 103 14.51 10.56 -11.92
C GLN A 103 13.39 9.52 -11.78
N SER A 104 12.88 9.05 -12.91
CA SER A 104 12.00 7.89 -12.98
C SER A 104 12.81 6.59 -13.14
N VAL A 105 12.39 5.55 -12.43
CA VAL A 105 13.01 4.21 -12.45
C VAL A 105 11.94 3.21 -12.82
N ASP A 106 12.04 2.66 -14.03
CA ASP A 106 11.11 1.65 -14.51
C ASP A 106 11.23 0.33 -13.71
N PRO A 107 10.21 -0.54 -13.76
CA PRO A 107 10.25 -1.86 -13.14
C PRO A 107 11.51 -2.64 -13.54
N GLY A 108 12.27 -3.16 -12.56
CA GLY A 108 13.54 -3.85 -12.79
C GLY A 108 14.73 -2.93 -13.12
N GLY A 109 14.50 -1.62 -13.24
CA GLY A 109 15.53 -0.62 -13.50
C GLY A 109 16.51 -0.47 -12.33
N VAL A 110 17.78 -0.19 -12.66
CA VAL A 110 18.86 0.01 -11.69
C VAL A 110 19.35 1.45 -11.74
N VAL A 111 19.43 2.10 -10.59
CA VAL A 111 20.02 3.43 -10.44
C VAL A 111 21.34 3.35 -9.69
N LYS A 112 22.27 4.21 -10.09
CA LYS A 112 23.61 4.33 -9.49
C LYS A 112 23.73 5.66 -8.76
N VAL A 113 24.00 5.59 -7.47
CA VAL A 113 24.30 6.77 -6.65
C VAL A 113 25.80 6.79 -6.38
N ILE A 114 26.50 7.80 -6.89
CA ILE A 114 27.94 7.95 -6.72
C ILE A 114 28.18 9.00 -5.64
N ILE A 115 28.86 8.57 -4.57
CA ILE A 115 29.30 9.42 -3.46
C ILE A 115 30.82 9.63 -3.61
N PRO A 116 31.27 10.87 -3.89
CA PRO A 116 32.70 11.14 -4.09
C PRO A 116 33.54 10.88 -2.84
N GLN A 117 34.79 10.47 -3.04
CA GLN A 117 35.75 10.20 -1.96
C GLN A 117 35.95 11.37 -0.97
N LEU A 118 35.84 12.62 -1.45
CA LEU A 118 36.01 13.82 -0.63
C LEU A 118 34.95 13.92 0.46
N PHE A 119 33.72 13.49 0.15
CA PHE A 119 32.64 13.43 1.14
C PHE A 119 32.93 12.36 2.17
N ILE A 120 33.30 11.14 1.74
CA ILE A 120 33.58 10.02 2.65
C ILE A 120 34.73 10.37 3.61
N ARG A 121 35.81 10.97 3.10
CA ARG A 121 36.94 11.42 3.95
C ARG A 121 36.52 12.47 4.97
N ARG A 122 35.67 13.42 4.59
CA ARG A 122 35.13 14.41 5.54
C ARG A 122 34.28 13.75 6.62
N LEU A 123 33.49 12.74 6.28
CA LEU A 123 32.63 12.03 7.23
C LEU A 123 33.40 11.15 8.22
N LEU A 124 34.49 10.54 7.76
CA LEU A 124 35.41 9.82 8.63
C LEU A 124 36.15 10.80 9.57
N ALA A 125 36.59 11.96 9.06
CA ALA A 125 37.27 12.97 9.86
C ALA A 125 36.37 13.61 10.93
N THR A 126 35.06 13.69 10.69
CA THR A 126 34.08 14.20 11.67
C THR A 126 33.49 13.14 12.59
N GLY A 127 33.92 11.87 12.49
CA GLY A 127 33.50 10.79 13.38
C GLY A 127 32.07 10.27 13.15
N HIS A 128 31.43 10.64 12.04
CA HIS A 128 30.05 10.23 11.73
C HIS A 128 29.91 8.84 11.10
N LEU A 129 31.03 8.23 10.71
CA LEU A 129 31.14 6.86 10.23
C LEU A 129 32.14 6.12 11.11
N THR A 130 31.67 5.47 12.17
CA THR A 130 32.50 4.55 12.95
C THR A 130 32.64 3.25 12.17
N ALA A 131 33.85 2.95 11.72
CA ALA A 131 34.18 1.63 11.17
C ALA A 131 34.09 0.60 12.30
N SER A 132 33.07 -0.26 12.25
CA SER A 132 33.01 -1.49 13.03
C SER A 132 33.48 -2.66 12.18
#